data_AF-A0A4Q3U176-F1
#
_entry.id   AF-A0A4Q3U176-F1
#
_cell.length_a   1.000
_cell.length_b   1.000
_cell.length_c   1.000
_cell.angle_alpha   90.00
_cell.angle_beta   90.00
_cell.angle_gamma   90.00
#
_symmetry.space_group_name_H-M   'P 1'
#
loop_
_entity.id
_entity.type
_entity.pdbx_description
1 polymer ?
#
loop_
_entity_poly.entity_id
_entity_poly.type
_entity_poly.pdbx_seq_one_letter_code
_entity_poly.pdbx_strand_id
1 'polypeptide(L)'
;MSTADKTSSSSGETRGPIARNPRGFADKRGRDLTAERRIVARVSEVYERWGFEPLETPAFEYADALGKFLPDADRPNEGVFALQDDAGSDEPGEWMALRYDHTAPLARFAAQTWETLP
;
A
#
# COMPACT_ATOMS: atom_id res chain seq x y z
N MET A 1 -61.98 -25.38 11.87
CA MET A 1 -61.88 -24.79 10.50
C MET A 1 -61.25 -23.42 10.69
N SER A 2 -59.92 -23.31 10.65
CA SER A 2 -59.08 -23.16 9.46
C SER A 2 -58.83 -21.68 9.14
N THR A 3 -57.56 -21.27 9.34
CA THR A 3 -56.74 -20.37 8.48
C THR A 3 -57.19 -18.91 8.32
N ALA A 4 -56.34 -17.87 8.40
CA ALA A 4 -54.90 -17.79 8.24
C ALA A 4 -54.36 -16.52 8.95
N ASP A 5 -53.26 -16.69 9.68
CA ASP A 5 -52.36 -15.61 10.06
C ASP A 5 -51.43 -15.34 8.87
N LYS A 6 -51.49 -14.12 8.30
CA LYS A 6 -50.63 -13.69 7.20
C LYS A 6 -49.29 -13.28 7.81
N THR A 7 -48.42 -14.25 8.05
CA THR A 7 -47.00 -13.98 8.31
C THR A 7 -46.39 -13.46 7.00
N SER A 8 -46.27 -12.15 6.85
CA SER A 8 -45.49 -11.53 5.78
C SER A 8 -44.02 -11.89 6.00
N SER A 9 -43.52 -12.87 5.24
CA SER A 9 -42.09 -13.15 5.17
C SER A 9 -41.41 -11.98 4.46
N SER A 10 -40.73 -11.10 5.21
CA SER A 10 -39.76 -10.19 4.62
C SER A 10 -38.55 -11.02 4.18
N SER A 11 -38.55 -11.43 2.92
CA SER A 11 -37.36 -11.93 2.24
C SER A 11 -36.27 -10.87 2.37
N GLY A 12 -35.26 -11.11 3.21
CA GLY A 12 -34.08 -10.28 3.26
C GLY A 12 -33.36 -10.37 1.92
N GLU A 13 -33.56 -9.38 1.07
CA GLU A 13 -32.74 -9.21 -0.14
C GLU A 13 -31.29 -9.03 0.30
N THR A 14 -30.46 -10.04 0.03
CA THR A 14 -29.01 -9.93 0.18
C THR A 14 -28.50 -8.91 -0.83
N ARG A 15 -28.41 -7.65 -0.41
CA ARG A 15 -27.87 -6.58 -1.25
C ARG A 15 -26.41 -6.91 -1.56
N GLY A 16 -26.11 -7.11 -2.84
CA GLY A 16 -24.75 -7.39 -3.31
C GLY A 16 -23.75 -6.31 -2.89
N PRO A 17 -22.44 -6.61 -2.97
CA PRO A 17 -21.40 -5.68 -2.55
C PRO A 17 -21.54 -4.33 -3.25
N ILE A 18 -21.41 -3.25 -2.46
CA ILE A 18 -21.48 -1.88 -2.97
C ILE A 18 -20.12 -1.51 -3.57
N ALA A 19 -20.10 -1.15 -4.85
CA ALA A 19 -18.93 -0.59 -5.50
C ALA A 19 -18.62 0.81 -4.92
N ARG A 20 -17.49 0.95 -4.23
CA ARG A 20 -17.02 2.19 -3.64
C ARG A 20 -15.52 2.15 -3.43
N ASN A 21 -14.88 3.30 -3.54
CA ASN A 21 -13.45 3.40 -3.30
C ASN A 21 -13.18 3.66 -1.81
N PRO A 22 -12.03 3.20 -1.28
CA PRO A 22 -11.56 3.64 0.02
C PRO A 22 -11.32 5.15 0.04
N ARG A 23 -11.53 5.79 1.20
CA ARG A 23 -11.25 7.22 1.36
C ARG A 23 -9.78 7.51 1.07
N GLY A 24 -9.52 8.49 0.21
CA GLY A 24 -8.16 8.87 -0.20
C GLY A 24 -7.62 8.12 -1.43
N PHE A 25 -8.34 7.12 -1.95
CA PHE A 25 -7.92 6.31 -3.09
C PHE A 25 -8.84 6.56 -4.29
N ALA A 26 -8.65 7.69 -4.96
CA ALA A 26 -9.46 8.08 -6.11
C ALA A 26 -8.97 7.41 -7.40
N ASP A 27 -9.90 6.99 -8.26
CA ASP A 27 -9.57 6.55 -9.63
C ASP A 27 -9.14 7.77 -10.46
N LYS A 28 -8.01 7.66 -11.15
CA LYS A 28 -7.52 8.69 -12.09
C LYS A 28 -7.82 8.26 -13.53
N ARG A 29 -8.16 9.20 -14.42
CA ARG A 29 -8.47 8.91 -15.83
C ARG A 29 -7.70 9.83 -16.79
N GLY A 30 -7.46 9.33 -18.00
CA GLY A 30 -6.96 10.03 -19.19
C GLY A 30 -6.13 11.30 -18.93
N ARG A 31 -6.80 12.44 -18.88
CA ARG A 31 -6.19 13.76 -18.68
C ARG A 31 -5.24 13.80 -17.47
N ASP A 32 -5.65 13.29 -16.32
CA ASP A 32 -4.88 13.38 -15.09
C ASP A 32 -3.65 12.46 -15.15
N LEU A 33 -3.83 11.23 -15.65
CA LEU A 33 -2.73 10.29 -15.86
C LEU A 33 -1.69 10.82 -16.87
N THR A 34 -2.14 11.44 -17.96
CA THR A 34 -1.25 12.05 -18.96
C THR A 34 -0.50 13.25 -18.37
N ALA A 35 -1.17 14.09 -17.57
CA ALA A 35 -0.53 15.23 -16.93
C ALA A 35 0.52 14.79 -15.91
N GLU A 36 0.19 13.82 -15.05
CA GLU A 36 1.10 13.26 -14.04
C GLU A 36 2.35 12.65 -14.68
N ARG A 37 2.19 11.81 -15.71
CA ARG A 37 3.33 11.23 -16.45
C ARG A 37 4.24 12.28 -17.06
N ARG A 38 3.67 13.35 -17.62
CA ARG A 38 4.46 14.45 -18.19
C ARG A 38 5.25 15.20 -17.12
N ILE A 39 4.66 15.41 -15.94
CA ILE A 39 5.34 16.06 -14.82
C ILE A 39 6.50 15.20 -14.36
N VAL A 40 6.26 13.91 -14.10
CA VAL A 40 7.29 12.95 -13.67
C VAL A 40 8.43 12.93 -14.69
N ALA A 41 8.14 12.74 -15.97
CA ALA A 41 9.15 12.71 -17.03
C ALA A 41 10.02 13.98 -17.04
N ARG A 42 9.40 15.16 -16.95
CA ARG A 42 10.14 16.42 -16.98
C ARG A 42 11.04 16.63 -15.77
N VAL A 43 10.60 16.16 -14.60
CA VAL A 43 11.41 16.19 -13.37
C VAL A 43 12.56 15.19 -13.47
N SER A 44 12.31 13.96 -13.93
CA SER A 44 13.34 12.92 -14.12
C SER A 44 14.45 13.39 -15.05
N GLU A 45 14.12 14.04 -16.17
CA GLU A 45 15.11 14.61 -17.10
C GLU A 45 16.09 15.58 -16.43
N VAL A 46 15.70 16.25 -15.32
CA VAL A 46 16.62 17.11 -14.56
C VAL A 46 17.65 16.25 -13.84
N TYR A 47 17.21 15.22 -13.11
CA TYR A 47 18.10 14.33 -12.36
C TYR A 47 19.03 13.53 -13.28
N GLU A 48 18.52 13.01 -14.39
CA GLU A 48 19.32 12.25 -15.37
C GLU A 48 20.47 13.09 -15.96
N ARG A 49 20.25 14.40 -16.20
CA ARG A 49 21.33 15.30 -16.66
C ARG A 49 22.45 15.49 -15.64
N TRP A 50 22.19 15.20 -14.36
CA TRP A 50 23.19 15.23 -13.29
C TRP A 50 23.78 13.84 -13.00
N GLY A 51 23.50 12.84 -13.84
CA GLY A 51 24.07 11.49 -13.71
C GLY A 51 23.36 10.61 -12.69
N PHE A 52 22.18 11.01 -12.18
CA PHE A 52 21.38 10.12 -11.34
C PHE A 52 20.69 9.05 -12.18
N GLU A 53 20.70 7.82 -11.68
CA GLU A 53 19.99 6.68 -12.26
C GLU A 53 18.61 6.49 -11.59
N PRO A 54 17.58 6.08 -12.35
CA PRO A 54 16.26 5.80 -11.79
C PRO A 54 16.30 4.54 -10.90
N LEU A 55 15.72 4.65 -9.70
CA LEU A 55 15.54 3.55 -8.75
C LEU A 55 14.08 3.52 -8.30
N GLU A 56 13.46 2.34 -8.35
CA GLU A 56 12.15 2.07 -7.74
C GLU A 56 12.33 0.97 -6.69
N THR A 57 11.86 1.22 -5.47
CA THR A 57 11.80 0.22 -4.40
C THR A 57 10.39 -0.38 -4.30
N PRO A 58 10.19 -1.51 -3.62
CA PRO A 58 8.86 -2.09 -3.41
C PRO A 58 7.92 -1.17 -2.61
N ALA A 59 6.61 -1.29 -2.82
CA ALA A 59 5.61 -0.48 -2.12
C ALA A 59 5.51 -0.84 -0.62
N PHE A 60 5.75 -2.10 -0.29
CA PHE A 60 5.88 -2.61 1.07
C PHE A 60 7.36 -2.81 1.40
N GLU A 61 7.71 -2.49 2.64
CA GLU A 61 9.00 -2.83 3.26
C GLU A 61 8.70 -3.63 4.53
N TYR A 62 9.65 -4.43 5.00
CA TYR A 62 9.56 -4.97 6.35
C TYR A 62 9.55 -3.82 7.36
N ALA A 63 8.73 -3.96 8.40
CA ALA A 63 8.48 -2.88 9.36
C ALA A 63 9.77 -2.44 10.09
N ASP A 64 10.72 -3.34 10.27
CA ASP A 64 12.03 -3.06 10.87
C ASP A 64 12.94 -2.20 9.96
N ALA A 65 12.80 -2.31 8.63
CA ALA A 65 13.54 -1.53 7.64
C ALA A 65 13.05 -0.07 7.55
N LEU A 66 11.82 0.22 7.99
CA LEU A 66 11.28 1.58 8.03
C LEU A 66 11.75 2.39 9.26
N GLY A 67 12.49 1.77 10.17
CA GLY A 67 13.09 2.42 11.34
C GLY A 67 12.12 2.67 12.50
N LYS A 68 12.68 3.12 13.64
CA LYS A 68 11.98 3.31 14.93
C LYS A 68 10.96 4.46 14.96
N PHE A 69 10.54 4.99 13.81
CA PHE A 69 9.50 6.02 13.72
C PHE A 69 8.08 5.43 13.73
N LEU A 70 7.98 4.10 13.76
CA LEU A 70 6.75 3.41 14.09
C LEU A 70 6.54 3.46 15.61
N PRO A 71 5.40 3.98 16.10
CA PRO A 71 5.00 3.81 17.49
C PRO A 71 4.79 2.31 17.73
N ASP A 72 5.76 1.71 18.42
CA ASP A 72 5.90 0.28 18.74
C ASP A 72 5.91 -0.68 17.53
N ALA A 73 7.01 -1.41 17.37
CA ALA A 73 7.16 -2.46 16.35
C ALA A 73 6.07 -3.57 16.46
N ASP A 74 5.47 -3.71 17.63
CA ASP A 74 4.38 -4.66 17.90
C ASP A 74 3.00 -4.12 17.45
N ARG A 75 2.87 -2.82 17.10
CA ARG A 75 1.62 -2.15 16.71
C ARG A 75 1.81 -1.07 15.61
N PRO A 76 2.40 -1.43 14.45
CA PRO A 76 2.71 -0.45 13.38
C PRO A 76 1.48 0.26 12.79
N ASN A 77 0.26 -0.23 13.04
CA ASN A 77 -0.98 0.39 12.56
C ASN A 77 -1.26 1.79 13.14
N GLU A 78 -0.50 2.23 14.15
CA GLU A 78 -0.54 3.61 14.65
C GLU A 78 0.27 4.56 13.74
N GLY A 79 -0.14 4.70 12.49
CA GLY A 79 0.40 5.74 11.58
C GLY A 79 0.97 5.24 10.26
N VAL A 80 1.19 3.93 10.11
CA VAL A 80 1.46 3.31 8.80
C VAL A 80 0.49 2.17 8.52
N PHE A 81 0.28 1.86 7.25
CA PHE A 81 -0.57 0.74 6.85
C PHE A 81 0.27 -0.54 6.84
N ALA A 82 -0.01 -1.46 7.78
CA ALA A 82 0.77 -2.69 7.95
C ALA A 82 -0.10 -3.96 7.90
N LEU A 83 0.53 -5.07 7.52
CA LEU A 83 -0.04 -6.40 7.50
C LEU A 83 1.06 -7.44 7.77
N GLN A 84 0.70 -8.60 8.33
CA GLN A 84 1.65 -9.70 8.50
C GLN A 84 1.73 -10.51 7.21
N ASP A 85 2.94 -10.90 6.84
CA ASP A 85 3.16 -11.86 5.76
C ASP A 85 2.55 -13.22 6.12
N ASP A 86 2.00 -13.92 5.12
CA ASP A 86 1.45 -15.25 5.29
C ASP A 86 2.52 -16.29 4.94
N ALA A 87 3.28 -16.71 5.96
CA ALA A 87 4.36 -17.67 5.80
C ALA A 87 3.88 -19.12 5.57
N GLY A 88 2.56 -19.37 5.48
CA GLY A 88 2.00 -20.71 5.27
C GLY A 88 2.32 -21.69 6.40
N SER A 89 2.66 -21.19 7.59
CA SER A 89 3.02 -21.95 8.79
C SER A 89 2.13 -21.57 9.97
N ASP A 90 2.12 -22.39 11.02
CA ASP A 90 1.40 -22.09 12.28
C ASP A 90 2.03 -20.90 13.05
N GLU A 91 3.21 -20.43 12.63
CA GLU A 91 3.88 -19.27 13.21
C GLU A 91 3.49 -17.98 12.47
N PRO A 92 3.32 -16.85 13.19
CA PRO A 92 3.06 -15.54 12.56
C PRO A 92 4.23 -15.12 11.66
N GLY A 93 3.93 -14.68 10.44
CA GLY A 93 4.95 -14.11 9.54
C GLY A 93 5.41 -12.72 9.97
N GLU A 94 6.38 -12.18 9.24
CA GLU A 94 6.97 -10.88 9.52
C GLU A 94 6.00 -9.73 9.21
N TRP A 95 6.12 -8.62 9.95
CA TRP A 95 5.33 -7.42 9.67
C TRP A 95 5.86 -6.69 8.44
N MET A 96 4.98 -6.44 7.48
CA MET A 96 5.23 -5.58 6.32
C MET A 96 4.38 -4.31 6.44
N ALA A 97 4.91 -3.17 6.00
CA ALA A 97 4.21 -1.90 5.98
C ALA A 97 4.39 -1.17 4.65
N LEU A 98 3.35 -0.45 4.21
CA LEU A 98 3.49 0.48 3.10
C LEU A 98 4.51 1.57 3.46
N ARG A 99 5.44 1.83 2.54
CA ARG A 99 6.39 2.94 2.68
C ARG A 99 5.63 4.27 2.81
N TYR A 100 6.01 5.07 3.81
CA TYR A 100 5.47 6.42 4.00
C TYR A 100 6.39 7.50 3.39
N ASP A 101 7.65 7.14 3.13
CA ASP A 101 8.65 7.96 2.44
C ASP A 101 9.53 7.09 1.50
N HIS A 102 10.49 7.74 0.83
CA HIS A 102 11.48 7.06 -0.03
C HIS A 102 12.89 7.03 0.56
N THR A 103 13.13 7.67 1.70
CA THR A 103 14.44 7.76 2.36
C THR A 103 14.80 6.47 3.07
N ALA A 104 13.88 5.87 3.83
CA ALA A 104 14.12 4.59 4.49
C ALA A 104 14.33 3.45 3.47
N PRO A 105 13.48 3.27 2.43
CA PRO A 105 13.73 2.32 1.36
C PRO A 105 15.08 2.50 0.64
N LEU A 106 15.50 3.76 0.42
CA LEU A 106 16.79 4.06 -0.21
C LEU A 106 17.96 3.64 0.69
N ALA A 107 17.90 3.94 2.00
CA ALA A 107 18.93 3.55 2.95
C ALA A 107 19.05 2.02 3.05
N ARG A 108 17.92 1.31 3.11
CA ARG A 108 17.89 -0.16 3.07
C ARG A 108 18.51 -0.69 1.77
N PHE A 109 18.13 -0.13 0.62
CA PHE A 109 18.71 -0.53 -0.66
C PHE A 109 20.22 -0.37 -0.66
N ALA A 110 20.73 0.80 -0.27
CA ALA A 110 22.16 1.07 -0.23
C ALA A 110 22.91 0.14 0.73
N ALA A 111 22.33 -0.17 1.89
CA ALA A 111 22.92 -1.12 2.84
C ALA A 111 22.95 -2.56 2.28
N GLN A 112 21.89 -2.97 1.58
CA GLN A 112 21.78 -4.30 0.98
C GLN A 112 22.75 -4.49 -0.20
N THR A 113 23.04 -3.43 -0.96
CA THR A 113 23.82 -3.48 -2.21
C THR A 113 25.18 -2.80 -2.14
N TRP A 114 25.63 -2.42 -0.93
CA TRP A 114 26.80 -1.55 -0.69
C TRP A 114 28.05 -1.91 -1.52
N GLU A 115 28.36 -3.20 -1.65
CA GLU A 115 29.55 -3.68 -2.37
C GLU A 115 29.44 -3.56 -3.91
N THR A 116 28.22 -3.36 -4.42
CA THR A 116 27.88 -3.34 -5.85
C THR A 116 27.32 -2.01 -6.33
N LEU A 117 27.30 -1.00 -5.46
CA LEU A 117 26.96 0.36 -5.86
C LEU A 117 28.05 0.91 -6.81
N PRO A 118 27.67 1.71 -7.83
CA PRO A 118 28.61 2.35 -8.75
C PRO A 118 29.67 3.23 -8.06
#